data_AF-A0A3E3I3V8-F1
#
_entry.id   AF-A0A3E3I3V8-F1
#
_cell.length_a   1.000
_cell.length_b   1.000
_cell.length_c   1.000
_cell.angle_alpha   90.00
_cell.angle_beta   90.00
_cell.angle_gamma   90.00
#
_symmetry.space_group_name_H-M   'P 1'
#
loop_
_entity.id
_entity.type
_entity.pdbx_description
1 polymer ?
#
loop_
_entity_poly.entity_id
_entity_poly.type
_entity_poly.pdbx_seq_one_letter_code
_entity_poly.pdbx_strand_id
1 'polypeptide(L)'
;MRAEAKLKEKESGSCVSLGSSRFGFRQARFTPEGFFLNGVKCKLIGLNRHQSWPYVGYAMPERIQRRDAQLLRRELGCNVVRTSHYPQSRHFLDACDELGLLVMEEIPGWRRVTTGKYRGLSAW
;
A
#
# COMPACT_ATOMS: atom_id res chain seq x y z
N MET A 1 -4.49 -15.90 -3.67
CA MET A 1 -5.36 -15.94 -4.86
C MET A 1 -5.67 -14.50 -5.28
N ARG A 2 -5.51 -14.14 -6.55
CA ARG A 2 -5.87 -12.82 -7.11
C ARG A 2 -7.22 -12.91 -7.79
N ALA A 3 -8.07 -11.93 -7.58
CA ALA A 3 -9.38 -11.80 -8.20
C ALA A 3 -9.55 -10.39 -8.76
N GLU A 4 -10.44 -10.24 -9.72
CA GLU A 4 -10.83 -8.96 -10.30
C GLU A 4 -12.35 -8.83 -10.20
N ALA A 5 -12.83 -7.75 -9.59
CA ALA A 5 -14.23 -7.39 -9.57
C ALA A 5 -14.51 -6.38 -10.69
N LYS A 6 -15.59 -6.60 -11.43
CA LYS A 6 -16.07 -5.68 -12.48
C LYS A 6 -17.50 -5.27 -12.16
N LEU A 7 -17.75 -3.97 -12.13
CA LEU A 7 -19.06 -3.35 -11.88
C LEU A 7 -19.51 -2.63 -13.14
N LYS A 8 -20.75 -2.88 -13.57
CA LYS A 8 -21.37 -2.23 -14.73
C LYS A 8 -22.61 -1.48 -14.29
N GLU A 9 -22.66 -0.19 -14.58
CA GLU A 9 -23.87 0.61 -14.40
C GLU A 9 -24.64 0.65 -15.72
N LYS A 10 -25.95 0.41 -15.63
CA LYS A 10 -26.84 0.42 -16.80
C LYS A 10 -27.99 1.39 -16.58
N GLU A 11 -28.29 2.16 -17.60
CA GLU A 11 -29.47 3.02 -17.68
C GLU A 11 -30.24 2.65 -18.95
N SER A 12 -31.55 2.44 -18.84
CA SER A 12 -32.43 2.08 -19.98
C SER A 12 -31.90 0.93 -20.87
N GLY A 13 -31.21 -0.05 -20.26
CA GLY A 13 -30.65 -1.21 -20.95
C GLY A 13 -29.24 -0.99 -21.54
N SER A 14 -28.77 0.25 -21.61
CA SER A 14 -27.45 0.62 -22.12
C SER A 14 -26.41 0.73 -21.00
N CYS A 15 -25.18 0.30 -21.26
CA CYS A 15 -24.08 0.41 -20.30
C CYS A 15 -23.54 1.84 -20.30
N VAL A 16 -23.61 2.53 -19.16
CA VAL A 16 -23.20 3.94 -19.03
C VAL A 16 -21.84 4.07 -18.35
N SER A 17 -21.51 3.15 -17.43
CA SER A 17 -20.24 3.18 -16.70
C SER A 17 -19.71 1.76 -16.41
N LEU A 18 -18.39 1.63 -16.37
CA LEU A 18 -17.68 0.40 -16.02
C LEU A 18 -16.58 0.72 -15.01
N GLY A 19 -16.61 0.05 -13.86
CA GLY A 19 -15.54 0.04 -12.87
C GLY A 19 -14.88 -1.33 -12.78
N SER A 20 -13.57 -1.37 -12.55
CA SER A 20 -12.87 -2.61 -12.22
C SER A 20 -11.88 -2.38 -11.08
N SER A 21 -11.69 -3.41 -10.25
CA SER A 21 -10.71 -3.39 -9.17
C SER A 21 -10.15 -4.78 -8.92
N ARG A 22 -8.84 -4.86 -8.72
CA ARG A 22 -8.15 -6.10 -8.36
C ARG A 22 -8.10 -6.24 -6.85
N PHE A 23 -8.22 -7.46 -6.36
CA PHE A 23 -8.08 -7.74 -4.93
C PHE A 23 -7.51 -9.13 -4.71
N GLY A 24 -7.03 -9.37 -3.49
CA GLY A 24 -6.43 -10.64 -3.11
C GLY A 24 -6.91 -11.06 -1.73
N PHE A 25 -7.36 -12.30 -1.62
CA PHE A 25 -7.78 -12.90 -0.35
C PHE A 25 -6.54 -13.20 0.50
N ARG A 26 -6.53 -12.64 1.72
CA ARG A 26 -5.48 -12.85 2.70
C ARG A 26 -6.03 -12.70 4.12
N GLN A 27 -5.39 -13.36 5.06
CA GLN A 27 -5.61 -13.18 6.49
C GLN A 27 -4.30 -12.71 7.12
N ALA A 28 -4.33 -11.51 7.69
CA ALA A 28 -3.21 -10.95 8.44
C ALA A 28 -3.59 -10.89 9.92
N ARG A 29 -2.75 -11.44 10.79
CA ARG A 29 -3.00 -11.48 12.25
C ARG A 29 -1.75 -11.05 13.00
N PHE A 30 -1.91 -10.12 13.93
CA PHE A 30 -0.91 -9.82 14.96
C PHE A 30 -1.30 -10.57 16.23
N THR A 31 -0.33 -11.28 16.79
CA THR A 31 -0.47 -12.09 18.00
C THR A 31 0.73 -11.80 18.91
N PRO A 32 0.69 -12.15 20.20
CA PRO A 32 1.86 -12.06 21.09
C PRO A 32 3.09 -12.81 20.54
N GLU A 33 2.89 -13.87 19.77
CA GLU A 33 3.95 -14.68 19.16
C GLU A 33 4.54 -14.06 17.88
N GLY A 34 3.90 -13.02 17.34
CA GLY A 34 4.35 -12.29 16.15
C GLY A 34 3.26 -12.10 15.08
N PHE A 35 3.71 -11.78 13.87
CA PHE A 35 2.84 -11.57 12.71
C PHE A 35 2.63 -12.86 11.91
N PHE A 36 1.39 -13.12 11.53
CA PHE A 36 0.99 -14.28 10.74
C PHE A 36 0.26 -13.82 9.47
N LEU A 37 0.68 -14.37 8.33
CA LEU A 37 0.03 -14.18 7.04
C LEU A 37 -0.47 -15.53 6.55
N ASN A 38 -1.79 -15.66 6.37
CA ASN A 38 -2.46 -16.90 5.98
C ASN A 38 -2.09 -18.10 6.89
N GLY A 39 -2.00 -17.86 8.20
CA GLY A 39 -1.63 -18.87 9.19
C GLY A 39 -0.13 -19.17 9.30
N VAL A 40 0.72 -18.60 8.43
CA VAL A 40 2.17 -18.79 8.46
C VAL A 40 2.83 -17.63 9.20
N LYS A 41 3.63 -17.94 10.22
CA LYS A 41 4.42 -16.96 10.96
C LYS A 41 5.44 -16.31 10.03
N CYS A 42 5.43 -14.98 9.97
CA CYS A 42 6.30 -14.20 9.09
C CYS A 42 6.92 -13.04 9.88
N LYS A 43 8.25 -12.95 9.86
CA LYS A 43 8.97 -11.78 10.42
C LYS A 43 8.85 -10.62 9.44
N LEU A 44 8.34 -9.49 9.90
CA LEU A 44 8.28 -8.27 9.10
C LEU A 44 9.68 -7.65 8.97
N ILE A 45 10.17 -7.55 7.74
CA ILE A 45 11.47 -6.98 7.37
C ILE A 45 11.21 -5.99 6.25
N GLY A 46 11.44 -4.71 6.52
CA GLY A 46 11.04 -3.65 5.63
C GLY A 46 11.73 -2.32 5.85
N LEU A 47 11.39 -1.37 4.99
CA LEU A 47 11.93 -0.02 4.98
C LEU A 47 10.79 1.02 4.88
N ASN A 48 11.12 2.26 5.22
CA ASN A 48 10.29 3.41 4.91
C ASN A 48 10.59 3.88 3.48
N ARG A 49 9.57 4.32 2.74
CA ARG A 49 9.74 4.84 1.37
C ARG A 49 9.04 6.18 1.20
N HIS A 50 9.78 7.17 0.69
CA HIS A 50 9.27 8.44 0.18
C HIS A 50 9.15 8.39 -1.35
N GLN A 51 8.12 9.01 -1.95
CA GLN A 51 7.98 9.10 -3.41
C GLN A 51 8.74 10.25 -4.07
N SER A 52 9.49 11.01 -3.28
CA SER A 52 10.27 12.13 -3.76
C SER A 52 11.55 11.68 -4.43
N TRP A 53 11.83 12.22 -5.61
CA TRP A 53 13.06 11.99 -6.34
C TRP A 53 13.85 13.29 -6.55
N PRO A 54 15.19 13.21 -6.66
CA PRO A 54 16.02 14.38 -6.96
C PRO A 54 15.53 15.11 -8.21
N TYR A 55 15.48 16.44 -8.15
CA TYR A 55 15.11 17.37 -9.23
C TYR A 55 13.65 17.30 -9.73
N VAL A 56 12.96 16.17 -9.59
CA VAL A 56 11.59 15.94 -10.08
C VAL A 56 10.55 16.05 -8.94
N GLY A 57 11.00 15.89 -7.69
CA GLY A 57 10.10 15.86 -6.54
C GLY A 57 9.13 14.67 -6.66
N TYR A 58 7.83 14.96 -6.60
CA TYR A 58 6.77 13.95 -6.51
C TYR A 58 6.18 13.59 -7.88
N ALA A 59 6.64 14.25 -8.96
CA ALA A 59 6.10 14.10 -10.31
C ALA A 59 6.70 12.92 -11.09
N MET A 60 7.23 11.89 -10.41
CA MET A 60 7.84 10.75 -11.07
C MET A 60 6.79 9.86 -11.77
N PRO A 61 7.08 9.39 -13.00
CA PRO A 61 6.13 8.60 -13.78
C PRO A 61 5.95 7.20 -13.19
N GLU A 62 4.85 6.55 -13.60
CA GLU A 62 4.47 5.20 -13.19
C GLU A 62 5.64 4.20 -13.20
N ARG A 63 6.44 4.17 -14.27
CA ARG A 63 7.56 3.22 -14.40
C ARG A 63 8.52 3.27 -13.22
N ILE A 64 8.75 4.46 -12.66
CA ILE A 64 9.67 4.67 -11.54
C ILE A 64 9.00 4.24 -10.23
N GLN A 65 7.73 4.59 -10.04
CA GLN A 65 6.94 4.14 -8.89
C GLN A 65 6.90 2.61 -8.79
N ARG A 66 6.69 1.93 -9.93
CA ARG A 66 6.68 0.46 -10.00
C ARG A 66 8.08 -0.13 -9.80
N ARG A 67 9.13 0.54 -10.28
CA ARG A 67 10.52 0.13 -10.07
C ARG A 67 10.91 0.17 -8.60
N ASP A 68 10.49 1.18 -7.84
CA ASP A 68 10.77 1.25 -6.41
C ASP A 68 10.22 0.04 -5.64
N ALA A 69 8.99 -0.39 -5.95
CA ALA A 69 8.42 -1.60 -5.35
C ALA A 69 9.23 -2.86 -5.72
N GLN A 70 9.72 -2.95 -6.96
CA GLN A 70 10.58 -4.06 -7.41
C GLN A 70 11.93 -4.06 -6.69
N LEU A 71 12.57 -2.91 -6.52
CA LEU A 71 13.83 -2.78 -5.77
C LEU A 71 13.65 -3.29 -4.34
N LEU A 72 12.62 -2.80 -3.64
CA LEU A 72 12.30 -3.22 -2.27
C LEU A 72 12.09 -4.73 -2.18
N ARG A 73 11.25 -5.31 -3.04
CA ARG A 73 10.87 -6.73 -2.94
C ARG A 73 11.93 -7.70 -3.44
N ARG A 74 12.60 -7.37 -4.55
CA ARG A 74 13.45 -8.31 -5.30
C ARG A 74 14.93 -8.13 -4.99
N GLU A 75 15.40 -6.89 -4.83
CA GLU A 75 16.82 -6.60 -4.64
C GLU A 75 17.16 -6.47 -3.15
N LEU A 76 16.30 -5.82 -2.37
CA LEU A 76 16.50 -5.63 -0.93
C LEU A 76 15.87 -6.72 -0.06
N GLY A 77 15.08 -7.62 -0.67
CA GLY A 77 14.44 -8.73 0.04
C GLY A 77 13.39 -8.31 1.08
N CYS A 78 12.87 -7.08 1.01
CA CYS A 78 11.83 -6.62 1.92
C CYS A 78 10.52 -7.37 1.68
N ASN A 79 9.81 -7.68 2.75
CA ASN A 79 8.45 -8.24 2.70
C ASN A 79 7.36 -7.26 3.16
N VAL A 80 7.75 -6.12 3.74
CA VAL A 80 6.86 -5.01 4.07
C VAL A 80 7.51 -3.67 3.71
N VAL A 81 6.69 -2.68 3.39
CA VAL A 81 7.09 -1.28 3.21
C VAL A 81 6.14 -0.37 3.97
N ARG A 82 6.69 0.66 4.61
CA ARG A 82 5.90 1.73 5.24
C ARG A 82 5.91 2.98 4.36
N THR A 83 4.73 3.49 4.04
CA THR A 83 4.58 4.62 3.13
C THR A 83 4.63 5.97 3.84
N SER A 84 5.82 6.31 4.32
CA SER A 84 6.07 7.59 4.98
C SER A 84 5.89 8.77 3.99
N HIS A 85 5.10 9.81 4.27
CA HIS A 85 4.22 10.01 5.41
C HIS A 85 2.81 10.44 4.98
N TYR A 86 2.34 9.82 3.93
CA TYR A 86 1.15 10.21 3.18
C TYR A 86 0.75 9.08 2.23
N PRO A 87 -0.51 9.07 1.77
CA PRO A 87 -0.95 8.19 0.69
C PRO A 87 -0.05 8.35 -0.55
N GLN A 88 0.47 7.23 -1.05
CA GLN A 88 1.43 7.22 -2.16
C GLN A 88 0.72 7.02 -3.50
N SER A 89 1.47 7.14 -4.58
CA SER A 89 1.02 6.79 -5.92
C SER A 89 0.32 5.42 -5.98
N ARG A 90 -0.86 5.37 -6.61
CA ARG A 90 -1.58 4.11 -6.87
C ARG A 90 -0.73 3.11 -7.63
N HIS A 91 0.09 3.58 -8.57
CA HIS A 91 1.01 2.72 -9.33
C HIS A 91 2.01 1.97 -8.45
N PHE A 92 2.46 2.59 -7.34
CA PHE A 92 3.32 1.91 -6.36
C PHE A 92 2.54 0.85 -5.58
N LEU A 93 1.33 1.17 -5.11
CA LEU A 93 0.47 0.25 -4.36
C LEU A 93 0.05 -0.96 -5.23
N ASP A 94 -0.33 -0.71 -6.48
CA ASP A 94 -0.62 -1.75 -7.47
C ASP A 94 0.58 -2.68 -7.70
N ALA A 95 1.78 -2.13 -7.78
CA ALA A 95 2.99 -2.94 -7.88
C ALA A 95 3.25 -3.74 -6.59
N CYS A 96 2.95 -3.20 -5.41
CA CYS A 96 3.08 -3.92 -4.15
C CYS A 96 2.15 -5.15 -4.11
N ASP A 97 0.88 -4.99 -4.51
CA ASP A 97 -0.08 -6.09 -4.63
C ASP A 97 0.39 -7.15 -5.66
N GLU A 98 0.96 -6.71 -6.78
CA GLU A 98 1.53 -7.57 -7.82
C GLU A 98 2.80 -8.31 -7.39
N LEU A 99 3.55 -7.77 -6.44
CA LEU A 99 4.80 -8.34 -5.94
C LEU A 99 4.61 -9.13 -4.63
N GLY A 100 3.43 -9.03 -4.01
CA GLY A 100 3.18 -9.58 -2.68
C GLY A 100 3.98 -8.87 -1.58
N LEU A 101 4.26 -7.58 -1.78
CA LEU A 101 4.90 -6.72 -0.79
C LEU A 101 3.82 -6.14 0.13
N LEU A 102 3.90 -6.41 1.43
CA LEU A 102 2.96 -5.86 2.40
C LEU A 102 3.16 -4.34 2.52
N VAL A 103 2.08 -3.60 2.68
CA VAL A 103 2.14 -2.14 2.78
C VAL A 103 1.51 -1.69 4.10
N MET A 104 2.25 -0.88 4.86
CA MET A 104 1.72 -0.09 5.96
C MET A 104 1.45 1.32 5.43
N GLU A 105 0.19 1.58 5.08
CA GLU A 105 -0.25 2.89 4.59
C GLU A 105 -0.51 3.84 5.76
N GLU A 106 -0.09 5.10 5.64
CA GLU A 106 -0.31 6.11 6.66
C GLU A 106 -0.88 7.42 6.12
N ILE A 107 -1.70 8.08 6.96
CA ILE A 107 -2.19 9.43 6.73
C ILE A 107 -1.14 10.47 7.15
N PRO A 108 -1.14 11.67 6.54
CA PRO A 108 -0.26 12.77 6.95
C PRO A 108 -0.67 13.30 8.33
N GLY A 109 -0.08 12.70 9.37
CA GLY A 109 -0.34 13.02 10.78
C GLY A 109 0.68 12.40 11.74
N TRP A 110 1.78 11.87 11.21
CA TRP A 110 2.72 11.02 11.93
C TRP A 110 3.44 11.70 13.10
N ARG A 111 3.59 13.03 13.07
CA ARG A 111 4.46 13.76 13.99
C ARG A 111 3.76 14.26 15.25
N ARG A 112 2.71 15.10 15.12
CA ARG A 112 1.98 15.64 16.29
C ARG A 112 0.54 15.94 15.91
N VAL A 113 -0.41 15.31 16.60
CA VAL A 113 -1.83 15.61 16.49
C VAL A 113 -2.19 16.60 17.62
N THR A 114 -2.34 17.88 17.30
CA THR A 114 -2.46 18.95 18.31
C THR A 114 -3.90 19.27 18.72
N THR A 115 -4.89 18.76 17.99
CA THR A 115 -6.32 19.09 18.15
C THR A 115 -7.22 17.86 18.09
N GLY A 116 -8.37 17.94 18.78
CA GLY A 116 -9.44 16.93 18.72
C GLY A 116 -9.20 15.66 19.56
N LYS A 117 -10.05 14.66 19.33
CA LYS A 117 -10.13 13.40 20.11
C LYS A 117 -8.88 12.51 20.00
N TYR A 118 -7.94 12.87 19.13
CA TYR A 118 -6.76 12.08 18.77
C TYR A 118 -5.45 12.69 19.31
N ARG A 119 -5.54 13.64 20.26
CA ARG A 119 -4.41 14.41 20.83
C ARG A 119 -3.32 13.58 21.52
N GLY A 120 -3.51 12.26 21.66
CA GLY A 120 -2.53 11.32 22.21
C GLY A 120 -2.13 10.19 21.27
N LEU A 121 -2.59 10.20 20.02
CA LEU A 121 -2.22 9.19 19.00
C LEU A 121 -0.94 9.57 18.24
N SER A 122 -0.09 10.44 18.78
CA SER A 122 1.23 10.66 18.22
C SER A 122 2.00 9.34 18.21
N ALA A 123 2.50 8.95 17.04
CA ALA A 123 3.08 7.63 16.82
C ALA A 123 4.49 7.46 17.44
N TRP A 124 4.97 8.45 18.21
CA TRP A 124 6.23 8.47 18.95
C TRP A 124 6.12 9.42 20.14
#